data_AF-A0A6D2L974-F1
#
_entry.id   AF-A0A6D2L974-F1
#
_cell.length_a   1.000
_cell.length_b   1.000
_cell.length_c   1.000
_cell.angle_alpha   90.00
_cell.angle_beta   90.00
_cell.angle_gamma   90.00
#
_symmetry.space_group_name_H-M   'P 1'
#
loop_
_entity.id
_entity.type
_entity.pdbx_description
1 polymer ?
#
loop_
_entity_poly.entity_id
_entity_poly.type
_entity_poly.pdbx_seq_one_letter_code
_entity_poly.pdbx_strand_id
1 'polypeptide(L)'
;MQKDGGSRELQANSEALHAFPEIQEGRGNSSGTQALNLRLPFGEKEVLESNVELIKRQLGLEEVEIHSAADVDLAGPHASLLKQNPPSPGSPTAIFVNR
;
A
#
# COMPACT_ATOMS: atom_id res chain seq x y z
N MET A 1 15.62 24.54 23.13
CA MET A 1 15.17 23.31 23.81
C MET A 1 14.03 22.72 23.00
N GLN A 2 14.26 21.56 22.38
CA GLN A 2 13.27 20.78 21.63
C GLN A 2 12.53 19.86 22.60
N LYS A 3 11.23 19.60 22.34
CA LYS A 3 10.60 18.26 22.21
C LYS A 3 9.11 18.31 22.62
N ASP A 4 8.24 18.53 21.63
CA ASP A 4 6.77 18.37 21.75
C ASP A 4 6.20 17.46 20.64
N GLY A 5 7.03 16.55 20.10
CA GLY A 5 6.66 15.68 18.97
C GLY A 5 6.08 14.31 19.36
N GLY A 6 6.30 13.84 20.59
CA GLY A 6 6.05 12.43 20.94
C GLY A 6 4.58 12.04 21.16
N SER A 7 3.74 12.97 21.60
CA SER A 7 2.37 12.63 22.03
C SER A 7 1.39 12.44 20.87
N ARG A 8 1.64 13.05 19.70
CA ARG A 8 0.79 12.89 18.52
C ARG A 8 1.06 11.59 17.75
N GLU A 9 2.32 11.16 17.72
CA GLU A 9 2.75 9.94 17.02
C GLU A 9 2.24 8.67 17.72
N LEU A 10 2.23 8.65 19.06
CA LEU A 10 1.66 7.53 19.82
C LEU A 10 0.14 7.44 19.69
N GLN A 11 -0.56 8.57 19.60
CA GLN A 11 -2.02 8.60 19.44
C GLN A 11 -2.44 8.11 18.04
N ALA A 12 -1.77 8.59 16.98
CA ALA A 12 -2.00 8.13 15.61
C ALA A 12 -1.69 6.62 15.46
N ASN A 13 -0.64 6.13 16.12
CA ASN A 13 -0.33 4.70 16.17
C ASN A 13 -1.40 3.91 16.95
N SER A 14 -2.00 4.46 18.01
CA SER A 14 -3.07 3.75 18.74
C SER A 14 -4.35 3.58 17.92
N GLU A 15 -4.70 4.55 17.08
CA GLU A 15 -5.84 4.47 16.16
C GLU A 15 -5.57 3.47 15.04
N ALA A 16 -4.37 3.51 14.45
CA ALA A 16 -3.93 2.53 13.45
C ALA A 16 -3.88 1.10 14.02
N LEU A 17 -3.45 0.94 15.28
CA LEU A 17 -3.41 -0.36 15.98
C LEU A 17 -4.81 -0.92 16.29
N HIS A 18 -5.84 -0.08 16.41
CA HIS A 18 -7.22 -0.55 16.57
C HIS A 18 -7.88 -0.92 15.24
N ALA A 19 -7.52 -0.24 14.14
CA ALA A 19 -7.98 -0.58 12.80
C ALA A 19 -7.29 -1.84 12.22
N PHE A 20 -6.05 -2.12 12.62
CA PHE A 20 -5.26 -3.24 12.08
C PHE A 20 -5.89 -4.63 12.31
N PRO A 21 -6.41 -4.98 13.50
CA PRO A 21 -7.08 -6.26 13.75
C PRO A 21 -8.37 -6.42 12.94
N GLU A 22 -9.20 -5.38 12.86
CA GLU A 22 -10.48 -5.42 12.13
C GLU A 22 -10.29 -5.59 10.61
N ILE A 23 -9.25 -4.96 10.03
CA ILE A 23 -8.87 -5.15 8.62
C ILE A 23 -8.38 -6.59 8.36
N GLN A 24 -7.72 -7.21 9.34
CA GLN A 24 -7.21 -8.58 9.24
C GLN A 24 -8.29 -9.65 9.44
N GLU A 25 -9.27 -9.43 10.32
CA GLU A 25 -10.41 -10.34 10.51
C GLU A 25 -11.24 -10.51 9.23
N GLY A 26 -11.33 -9.48 8.38
CA GLY A 26 -11.95 -9.59 7.05
C GLY A 26 -11.11 -10.35 5.99
N ARG A 27 -9.78 -10.40 6.14
CA ARG A 27 -8.85 -11.07 5.19
C ARG A 27 -8.45 -12.49 5.61
N GLY A 28 -8.58 -12.84 6.89
CA GLY A 28 -8.16 -14.12 7.48
C GLY A 28 -9.01 -15.33 7.09
N ASN A 29 -10.20 -15.14 6.50
CA ASN A 29 -11.07 -16.25 6.13
C ASN A 29 -10.62 -16.99 4.86
N SER A 30 -9.72 -16.42 4.04
CA SER A 30 -9.21 -17.03 2.80
C SER A 30 -7.68 -17.21 2.76
N SER A 31 -6.95 -16.48 3.61
CA SER A 31 -5.50 -16.53 3.72
C SER A 31 -5.17 -16.82 5.19
N GLY A 32 -4.62 -18.01 5.48
CA GLY A 32 -4.45 -18.53 6.85
C GLY A 32 -3.50 -17.69 7.74
N THR A 33 -2.84 -18.31 8.72
CA THR A 33 -1.93 -17.62 9.68
C THR A 33 -0.81 -16.79 9.05
N GLN A 34 -0.54 -16.96 7.74
CA GLN A 34 0.39 -16.15 6.95
C GLN A 34 -0.10 -14.70 6.71
N ALA A 35 -1.41 -14.44 6.74
CA ALA A 35 -1.96 -13.09 6.60
C ALA A 35 -1.62 -12.19 7.81
N LEU A 36 -1.31 -12.80 8.96
CA LEU A 36 -0.84 -12.12 10.17
C LEU A 36 0.65 -11.76 10.12
N ASN A 37 1.37 -12.19 9.08
CA ASN A 37 2.77 -11.86 8.91
C ASN A 37 2.90 -10.42 8.42
N LEU A 38 3.68 -9.62 9.15
CA LEU A 38 3.97 -8.22 8.83
C LEU A 38 4.74 -8.04 7.51
N ARG A 39 5.19 -9.14 6.89
CA ARG A 39 5.85 -9.16 5.58
C ARG A 39 5.26 -10.27 4.72
N LEU A 40 5.13 -9.96 3.44
CA LEU A 40 4.78 -10.96 2.44
C LEU A 40 5.95 -11.96 2.24
N PRO A 41 5.65 -13.23 1.93
CA PRO A 41 6.67 -14.24 1.66
C PRO A 41 7.34 -14.08 0.27
N PHE A 42 7.04 -13.01 -0.46
CA PHE A 42 7.60 -12.68 -1.77
C PHE A 42 7.76 -11.17 -1.92
N GLY A 43 8.62 -10.74 -2.86
CA GLY A 43 8.77 -9.35 -3.24
C GLY A 43 7.59 -8.88 -4.10
N GLU A 44 6.62 -8.20 -3.50
CA GLU A 44 5.41 -7.74 -4.21
C GLU A 44 5.73 -6.91 -5.46
N LYS A 45 6.66 -5.96 -5.34
CA LYS A 45 7.11 -5.12 -6.47
C LYS A 45 7.68 -5.96 -7.61
N GLU A 46 8.58 -6.90 -7.30
CA GLU A 46 9.22 -7.77 -8.29
C GLU A 46 8.19 -8.64 -9.04
N VAL A 47 7.19 -9.14 -8.31
CA VAL A 47 6.08 -9.93 -8.89
C VAL A 47 5.25 -9.06 -9.82
N LEU A 48 4.87 -7.86 -9.41
CA LEU A 48 4.11 -6.94 -10.26
C LEU A 48 4.90 -6.55 -11.51
N GLU A 49 6.19 -6.23 -11.37
CA GLU A 49 7.07 -5.87 -12.49
C GLU A 49 7.22 -7.01 -13.49
N SER A 50 7.39 -8.24 -13.00
CA SER A 50 7.47 -9.44 -13.85
C SER A 50 6.19 -9.73 -14.63
N ASN A 51 5.05 -9.20 -14.18
CA ASN A 51 3.73 -9.43 -14.77
C ASN A 51 3.13 -8.16 -15.42
N VAL A 52 3.93 -7.11 -15.63
CA VAL A 52 3.42 -5.81 -16.10
C VAL A 52 2.66 -5.91 -17.43
N GLU A 53 3.13 -6.72 -18.37
CA GLU A 53 2.48 -6.91 -19.67
C GLU A 53 1.14 -7.66 -19.56
N LEU A 54 1.03 -8.58 -18.60
CA LEU A 54 -0.23 -9.25 -18.31
C LEU A 54 -1.24 -8.28 -17.71
N ILE A 55 -0.79 -7.43 -16.78
CA ILE A 55 -1.60 -6.39 -16.13
C ILE A 55 -2.12 -5.40 -17.19
N LYS A 56 -1.25 -4.90 -18.06
CA LYS A 56 -1.63 -4.01 -19.18
C LYS A 56 -2.74 -4.62 -20.03
N ARG A 57 -2.57 -5.87 -20.47
CA ARG A 57 -3.54 -6.57 -21.33
C ARG A 57 -4.88 -6.81 -20.64
N GLN A 58 -4.87 -7.22 -19.37
CA GLN A 58 -6.09 -7.52 -18.63
C GLN A 58 -6.88 -6.27 -18.27
N LEU A 59 -6.19 -5.18 -17.95
CA LEU A 59 -6.82 -3.91 -17.58
C LEU A 59 -7.06 -2.99 -18.78
N GLY A 60 -6.60 -3.35 -19.98
CA GLY A 60 -6.73 -2.54 -21.18
C GLY A 60 -5.93 -1.23 -21.11
N LEU A 61 -4.78 -1.24 -20.42
CA LEU A 61 -3.94 -0.07 -20.22
C LEU A 61 -2.84 0.00 -21.28
N GLU A 62 -2.56 1.21 -21.75
CA GLU A 62 -1.43 1.47 -22.66
C GLU A 62 -0.09 1.40 -21.91
N GLU A 63 -0.04 2.01 -20.73
CA GLU A 63 1.16 2.14 -19.90
C GLU A 63 0.85 1.78 -18.46
N VAL A 64 1.80 1.11 -17.80
CA VAL A 64 1.74 0.74 -16.39
C VAL A 64 3.12 0.96 -15.82
N GLU A 65 3.19 1.75 -14.75
CA GLU A 65 4.39 1.97 -13.97
C GLU A 65 4.20 1.45 -12.55
N ILE A 66 5.24 0.84 -11.99
CA ILE A 66 5.21 0.25 -10.66
C ILE A 66 6.33 0.90 -9.84
N HIS A 67 5.93 1.65 -8.81
CA HIS A 67 6.84 2.39 -7.94
C HIS A 67 6.80 1.85 -6.51
N SER A 68 7.86 2.13 -5.76
CA SER A 68 7.88 1.82 -4.33
C SER A 68 6.98 2.78 -3.56
N ALA A 69 6.46 2.34 -2.42
CA ALA A 69 5.72 3.20 -1.49
C ALA A 69 6.58 4.36 -0.93
N ALA A 70 7.92 4.27 -1.03
CA ALA A 70 8.82 5.35 -0.64
C ALA A 70 8.85 6.51 -1.65
N ASP A 71 8.51 6.25 -2.91
CA ASP A 71 8.66 7.21 -4.02
C ASP A 71 7.34 7.97 -4.28
N VAL A 72 6.68 8.43 -3.21
CA VAL A 72 5.37 9.11 -3.25
C VAL A 72 5.40 10.35 -4.15
N ASP A 73 6.55 11.02 -4.23
CA ASP A 73 6.73 12.23 -5.04
C ASP A 73 6.57 11.99 -6.55
N LEU A 74 6.82 10.75 -7.02
CA LEU A 74 6.64 10.37 -8.42
C LEU A 74 5.16 10.36 -8.84
N ALA A 75 4.22 10.24 -7.88
CA ALA A 75 2.80 10.35 -8.16
C ALA A 75 2.34 11.78 -8.49
N GLY A 76 3.23 12.78 -8.33
CA GLY A 76 2.99 14.17 -8.73
C GLY A 76 1.69 14.74 -8.14
N PRO A 77 0.76 15.27 -8.96
CA PRO A 77 -0.52 15.81 -8.49
C PRO A 77 -1.38 14.81 -7.69
N HIS A 78 -1.16 13.51 -7.89
CA HIS A 78 -1.90 12.44 -7.26
C HIS A 78 -1.29 11.98 -5.93
N ALA A 79 -0.18 12.57 -5.49
CA ALA A 79 0.45 12.25 -4.19
C ALA A 79 -0.52 12.44 -3.00
N SER A 80 -1.48 13.35 -3.11
CA SER A 80 -2.54 13.52 -2.09
C SER A 80 -3.44 12.28 -1.95
N LEU A 81 -3.66 11.52 -3.03
CA LEU A 81 -4.42 10.26 -2.98
C LEU A 81 -3.65 9.17 -2.21
N LEU A 82 -2.33 9.16 -2.31
CA LEU A 82 -1.48 8.25 -1.54
C LEU A 82 -1.49 8.56 -0.04
N LYS A 83 -1.79 9.81 0.36
CA LYS A 83 -1.99 10.17 1.77
C LYS A 83 -3.36 9.72 2.29
N GLN A 84 -4.38 9.71 1.45
CA GLN A 84 -5.73 9.28 1.80
C GLN A 84 -5.86 7.75 1.81
N ASN A 85 -5.17 7.08 0.88
CA ASN A 85 -5.15 5.63 0.77
C ASN A 85 -3.69 5.13 0.65
N PRO A 86 -2.97 5.02 1.77
CA PRO A 86 -1.58 4.61 1.76
C PRO A 86 -1.44 3.14 1.34
N PRO A 87 -0.45 2.81 0.48
CA PRO A 87 -0.21 1.44 0.07
C PRO A 87 0.27 0.60 1.27
N SER A 88 -0.18 -0.65 1.36
CA SER A 88 0.25 -1.61 2.37
C SER A 88 0.64 -2.94 1.71
N PRO A 89 1.54 -3.76 2.31
CA PRO A 89 1.94 -5.03 1.73
C PRO A 89 0.72 -5.92 1.42
N GLY A 90 0.60 -6.37 0.17
CA GLY A 90 -0.53 -7.18 -0.31
C GLY A 90 -1.82 -6.40 -0.56
N SER A 91 -1.73 -5.07 -0.53
CA SER A 91 -2.80 -4.14 -0.88
C SER A 91 -2.20 -2.85 -1.46
N PRO A 92 -1.67 -2.91 -2.70
CA PRO A 92 -1.04 -1.76 -3.33
C PRO A 92 -2.11 -0.71 -3.70
N THR A 93 -1.70 0.57 -3.71
CA THR A 93 -2.55 1.67 -4.19
C THR A 93 -2.30 1.88 -5.68
N ALA A 94 -3.32 1.65 -6.50
CA ALA A 94 -3.28 1.93 -7.93
C ALA A 94 -3.88 3.31 -8.23
N ILE A 95 -3.20 4.10 -9.07
CA ILE A 95 -3.68 5.39 -9.55
C ILE A 95 -3.88 5.26 -11.06
N PHE A 96 -5.10 5.48 -11.53
CA PHE A 96 -5.42 5.51 -12.95
C PHE A 96 -5.46 6.95 -13.42
N VAL A 97 -4.66 7.24 -14.44
CA VAL A 97 -4.61 8.56 -15.07
C VAL A 97 -5.04 8.40 -16.52
N ASN A 98 -5.93 9.27 -16.98
CA ASN A 98 -6.21 9.40 -18.40
C ASN A 98 -5.22 10.41 -18.97
N ARG A 99 -4.61 10.08 -20.12
CA ARG A 99 -3.88 11.06 -20.93
C ARG A 99 -4.82 11.86 -21.80
#